data_AF-A0A9D6JLV7-F1
#
_entry.id   AF-A0A9D6JLV7-F1
#
_cell.length_a   1.000
_cell.length_b   1.000
_cell.length_c   1.000
_cell.angle_alpha   90.00
_cell.angle_beta   90.00
_cell.angle_gamma   90.00
#
_symmetry.space_group_name_H-M   'P 1'
#
loop_
_entity.id
_entity.type
_entity.pdbx_description
1 polymer ?
#
loop_
_entity_poly.entity_id
_entity_poly.type
_entity_poly.pdbx_seq_one_letter_code
_entity_poly.pdbx_strand_id
1 'polypeptide(L)'
;MSRIGKQPIEIPAGVTVALLKGVVSVKGPKGELSHTLHREISVSQEGTSLVCLAPKQTKQSSALWGTTRAVIAGMVAGVSVG
;
A
#
# COMPACT_ATOMS: atom_id res chain seq x y z
N MET A 1 1.40 -18.48 -0.76
CA MET A 1 1.90 -17.31 -1.51
C MET A 1 0.72 -16.50 -2.01
N SER A 2 0.53 -15.27 -1.52
CA SER A 2 -0.56 -14.40 -1.98
C SER A 2 -0.29 -13.95 -3.41
N ARG A 3 -1.15 -14.33 -4.36
CA ARG A 3 -1.09 -13.83 -5.76
C ARG A 3 -1.38 -12.34 -5.86
N ILE A 4 -2.17 -11.82 -4.92
CA ILE A 4 -2.70 -10.45 -4.93
C ILE A 4 -1.67 -9.45 -4.41
N GLY A 5 -0.90 -9.81 -3.37
CA GLY A 5 0.10 -8.90 -2.80
C GLY A 5 1.31 -8.65 -3.72
N LYS A 6 1.58 -9.57 -4.66
CA LYS A 6 2.69 -9.45 -5.62
C LYS A 6 2.38 -8.48 -6.77
N GLN A 7 1.13 -8.04 -6.89
CA GLN A 7 0.75 -7.09 -7.92
C GLN A 7 1.17 -5.69 -7.50
N PRO A 8 1.94 -4.97 -8.33
CA PRO A 8 2.23 -3.57 -8.10
C PRO A 8 0.92 -2.77 -8.11
N ILE A 9 0.83 -1.77 -7.23
CA ILE A 9 -0.24 -0.78 -7.25
C ILE A 9 0.27 0.42 -8.04
N GLU A 10 -0.34 0.72 -9.18
CA GLU A 10 -0.03 1.93 -9.92
C GLU A 10 -0.64 3.14 -9.21
N ILE A 11 0.19 4.16 -9.03
CA ILE A 11 -0.21 5.42 -8.40
C ILE A 11 -0.58 6.39 -9.55
N PRO A 12 -1.85 6.84 -9.64
CA PRO A 12 -2.27 7.80 -10.63
C PRO A 12 -1.62 9.18 -10.39
N ALA A 13 -1.45 9.94 -11.46
CA ALA A 13 -0.82 11.26 -11.42
C ALA A 13 -1.56 12.20 -10.44
N GLY A 14 -0.81 12.78 -9.50
CA GLY A 14 -1.36 13.65 -8.44
C GLY A 14 -1.59 12.95 -7.09
N VAL A 15 -1.30 11.65 -6.99
CA VAL A 15 -1.28 10.95 -5.70
C VAL A 15 0.17 10.71 -5.27
N THR A 16 0.50 11.12 -4.04
CA THR A 16 1.81 10.94 -3.43
C THR A 16 1.69 9.99 -2.26
N VAL A 17 2.50 8.94 -2.23
CA VAL A 17 2.54 8.01 -1.10
C VAL A 17 3.84 8.22 -0.33
N ALA A 18 3.72 8.45 0.98
CA ALA A 18 4.83 8.61 1.90
C ALA A 18 4.88 7.39 2.84
N LEU A 19 6.06 6.78 2.93
CA LEU A 19 6.33 5.62 3.78
C LEU A 19 7.20 6.06 4.96
N LEU A 20 6.60 6.18 6.14
CA LEU A 20 7.25 6.59 7.38
C LEU A 20 7.22 5.46 8.41
N LYS A 21 8.32 4.69 8.53
CA LYS A 21 8.55 3.67 9.59
C LYS A 21 7.29 2.89 10.04
N GLY A 22 6.56 2.31 9.10
CA GLY A 22 5.33 1.55 9.39
C GLY A 22 4.04 2.35 9.31
N VAL A 23 4.06 3.58 8.83
CA VAL A 23 2.87 4.36 8.47
C VAL A 23 2.93 4.69 6.99
N VAL A 24 1.88 4.35 6.26
CA VAL A 24 1.65 4.77 4.87
C VAL A 24 0.75 5.98 4.90
N SER A 25 1.19 7.08 4.33
CA SER A 25 0.35 8.25 4.10
C SER A 25 0.14 8.43 2.61
N VAL A 26 -1.09 8.38 2.16
CA VAL A 26 -1.50 8.62 0.77
C VAL A 26 -2.09 10.02 0.71
N LYS A 27 -1.45 10.93 -0.03
CA LYS A 27 -1.96 12.28 -0.30
C LYS A 27 -2.46 12.33 -1.73
N GLY A 28 -3.65 12.88 -1.95
CA GLY A 28 -4.19 13.10 -3.28
C GLY A 28 -5.00 14.39 -3.35
N PRO A 29 -5.59 14.69 -4.53
CA PRO A 29 -6.34 15.91 -4.75
C PRO A 29 -7.58 16.03 -3.86
N LYS A 30 -8.16 14.91 -3.41
CA LYS A 30 -9.36 14.90 -2.57
C LYS A 30 -9.08 14.83 -1.06
N GLY A 31 -7.83 14.73 -0.63
CA GLY A 31 -7.45 14.67 0.78
C GLY A 31 -6.22 13.82 1.06
N GLU A 32 -5.90 13.67 2.35
CA GLU A 32 -4.84 12.80 2.84
C GLU A 32 -5.41 11.68 3.71
N LEU A 33 -4.90 10.46 3.51
CA LEU A 33 -5.25 9.29 4.29
C LEU A 33 -3.97 8.69 4.86
N SER A 34 -3.96 8.45 6.16
CA SER A 34 -2.86 7.77 6.84
C SER A 34 -3.32 6.41 7.36
N HIS A 35 -2.48 5.40 7.17
CA HIS A 35 -2.71 4.05 7.64
C HIS A 35 -1.45 3.48 8.28
N THR A 36 -1.59 2.98 9.50
CA THR A 36 -0.51 2.32 10.21
C THR A 36 -0.41 0.87 9.74
N LEU A 37 0.70 0.54 9.10
CA LEU A 37 1.06 -0.82 8.71
C LEU A 37 1.66 -1.60 9.87
N HIS A 38 1.40 -2.91 9.83
CA HIS A 38 2.02 -3.84 10.76
C HIS A 38 3.52 -4.01 10.43
N ARG A 39 4.37 -4.11 11.47
CA ARG A 39 5.84 -4.24 11.36
C ARG A 39 6.33 -5.46 10.57
N GLU A 40 5.44 -6.42 10.30
CA GLU A 40 5.73 -7.61 9.51
C GLU A 40 5.64 -7.40 8.00
N ILE A 41 5.16 -6.23 7.56
CA ILE A 41 4.96 -5.89 6.16
C ILE A 41 5.89 -4.72 5.83
N SER A 42 6.67 -4.88 4.76
CA SER A 42 7.39 -3.78 4.15
C SER A 42 6.65 -3.33 2.89
N VAL A 43 6.74 -2.06 2.58
CA VAL A 43 6.21 -1.51 1.33
C VAL A 43 7.33 -0.70 0.73
N SER A 44 7.64 -0.99 -0.53
CA SER A 44 8.62 -0.30 -1.34
C SER A 44 7.88 0.54 -2.38
N GLN A 45 8.32 1.78 -2.55
CA GLN A 45 7.82 2.66 -3.60
C GLN A 45 8.86 2.71 -4.72
N GLU A 46 8.48 2.24 -5.91
CA GLU A 46 9.25 2.31 -7.14
C GLU A 46 8.63 3.37 -8.03
N GLY A 47 8.97 4.64 -7.76
CA GLY A 47 8.48 5.79 -8.54
C GLY A 47 6.96 5.90 -8.53
N THR A 48 6.33 5.48 -9.63
CA THR A 48 4.88 5.46 -9.87
C THR A 48 4.19 4.15 -9.48
N SER A 49 4.92 3.17 -8.94
CA SER A 49 4.37 1.88 -8.53
C SER A 49 4.71 1.59 -7.07
N LEU A 50 3.76 1.04 -6.32
CA LEU A 50 3.97 0.53 -4.97
C LEU A 50 4.03 -1.00 -4.99
N VAL A 51 5.12 -1.53 -4.45
CA VAL A 51 5.32 -2.96 -4.27
C VAL A 51 5.30 -3.26 -2.78
N CYS A 52 4.27 -3.99 -2.34
CA CYS A 52 4.26 -4.51 -0.98
C CYS A 52 5.14 -5.76 -0.91
N LEU A 53 6.04 -5.84 0.07
CA LEU A 53 6.95 -6.95 0.31
C LEU A 53 6.64 -7.57 1.68
N ALA A 54 6.37 -8.87 1.70
CA ALA A 54 6.19 -9.63 2.93
C ALA A 54 7.48 -10.41 3.25
N PRO A 55 8.36 -9.93 4.14
CA PRO A 55 9.63 -10.60 4.47
C PRO A 55 9.43 -11.97 5.15
N LYS A 56 8.31 -12.18 5.85
CA LYS A 56 7.93 -13.50 6.40
C LYS A 56 6.81 -14.13 5.58
N GLN A 57 7.03 -15.35 5.10
CA GLN A 57 6.02 -16.14 4.39
C GLN A 57 5.25 -17.04 5.37
N THR A 58 4.52 -16.44 6.30
CA THR A 58 3.54 -17.18 7.13
C THR A 58 2.14 -17.03 6.55
N LYS A 59 1.21 -17.94 6.93
CA LYS A 59 -0.21 -17.81 6.53
C LYS A 59 -0.79 -16.45 6.93
N GLN A 60 -0.43 -15.95 8.12
CA GLN A 60 -0.87 -14.65 8.61
C GLN A 60 -0.26 -13.50 7.82
N SER A 61 1.05 -13.50 7.59
CA SER A 61 1.71 -12.44 6.81
C SER A 61 1.21 -12.41 5.37
N SER A 62 0.88 -13.55 4.76
CA SER A 62 0.29 -13.61 3.41
C SER A 62 -1.13 -13.04 3.33
N ALA A 63 -1.93 -13.19 4.39
CA ALA A 63 -3.26 -12.59 4.49
C ALA A 63 -3.16 -11.08 4.70
N LEU A 64 -2.34 -10.67 5.67
CA LEU A 64 -2.03 -9.27 5.96
C LEU A 64 -1.50 -8.54 4.72
N TRP A 65 -0.61 -9.17 3.95
CA TRP A 65 -0.06 -8.62 2.72
C TRP A 65 -1.14 -8.30 1.66
N GLY A 66 -2.11 -9.21 1.49
CA GLY A 66 -3.25 -8.97 0.59
C GLY A 66 -4.16 -7.86 1.09
N THR A 67 -4.46 -7.84 2.39
CA THR A 67 -5.28 -6.81 3.04
C THR A 67 -4.64 -5.44 2.92
N THR A 68 -3.35 -5.31 3.22
CA THR A 68 -2.60 -4.06 3.08
C THR A 68 -2.62 -3.54 1.66
N ARG A 69 -2.40 -4.41 0.66
CA ARG A 69 -2.50 -4.03 -0.76
C ARG A 69 -3.90 -3.48 -1.06
N ALA A 70 -4.96 -4.17 -0.62
CA ALA A 70 -6.33 -3.75 -0.87
C ALA A 70 -6.67 -2.42 -0.20
N VAL A 71 -6.22 -2.20 1.04
CA VAL A 71 -6.39 -0.92 1.75
C VAL A 71 -5.68 0.21 1.03
N ILE A 72 -4.41 0.03 0.64
CA ILE A 72 -3.66 1.07 -0.09
C ILE A 72 -4.30 1.36 -1.45
N ALA A 73 -4.71 0.33 -2.20
CA ALA A 73 -5.40 0.51 -3.46
C ALA A 73 -6.73 1.26 -3.29
N GLY A 74 -7.50 0.95 -2.24
CA GLY A 74 -8.72 1.67 -1.88
C GLY A 74 -8.46 3.13 -1.48
N MET A 75 -7.39 3.39 -0.73
CA MET A 75 -6.98 4.76 -0.38
C MET A 75 -6.60 5.57 -1.62
N VAL A 76 -5.78 5.00 -2.50
CA VAL A 76 -5.36 5.63 -3.76
C VAL A 76 -6.56 5.91 -4.66
N ALA A 77 -7.46 4.94 -4.83
CA ALA A 77 -8.70 5.13 -5.58
C ALA A 77 -9.61 6.19 -4.94
N GLY A 78 -9.74 6.20 -3.61
CA GLY A 78 -10.56 7.16 -2.88
C GLY A 78 -10.05 8.59 -2.98
N VAL A 79 -8.73 8.82 -2.87
CA VAL A 79 -8.17 10.18 -3.01
C VAL A 79 -8.14 10.68 -4.46
N SER A 80 -8.26 9.78 -5.44
CA SER A 80 -8.23 10.08 -6.88
C SER A 80 -9.63 10.20 -7.50
N VAL A 81 -10.45 9.14 -7.38
CA VAL A 81 -11.76 9.02 -8.04
C VAL A 81 -12.88 9.58 -7.18
N GLY A 82 -12.77 9.46 -5.84
CA GLY A 82 -13.77 9.87 -4.82
C GLY A 82 -15.07 9.11 -4.90
#